data_AF-A0A2V7LX48-F1
#
_entry.id   AF-A0A2V7LX48-F1
#
_cell.length_a   1.000
_cell.length_b   1.000
_cell.length_c   1.000
_cell.angle_alpha   90.00
_cell.angle_beta   90.00
_cell.angle_gamma   90.00
#
_symmetry.space_group_name_H-M   'P 1'
#
loop_
_entity.id
_entity.type
_entity.pdbx_description
1 polymer ?
#
loop_
_entity_poly.entity_id
_entity_poly.type
_entity_poly.pdbx_seq_one_letter_code
_entity_poly.pdbx_strand_id
1 'polypeptide(L)'
;MRRAATEISISPNGLRNFLNGSVPRSATRVKLERWLAARQRVSRPPNVGQLVRLLNELAGDLSTQQTAALAGDIAGLLAAAYEARRLSPPRWVQELLRHYRVRRGKAASEVA
;
A
#
# COMPACT_ATOMS: atom_id res chain seq x y z
N MET A 1 8.07 -15.53 17.74
CA MET A 1 8.31 -14.26 18.47
C MET A 1 9.78 -13.99 18.77
N ARG A 2 10.53 -14.89 19.44
CA ARG A 2 11.94 -14.65 19.80
C ARG A 2 12.84 -14.32 18.59
N ARG A 3 12.77 -15.12 17.51
CA ARG A 3 13.51 -14.88 16.25
C ARG A 3 13.26 -13.49 15.66
N ALA A 4 12.00 -13.06 15.57
CA ALA A 4 11.64 -11.73 15.06
C ALA A 4 12.17 -10.60 15.96
N ALA A 5 12.07 -10.76 17.28
CA ALA A 5 12.62 -9.80 18.24
C ALA A 5 14.16 -9.66 18.10
N THR A 6 14.87 -10.76 17.90
CA THR A 6 16.32 -10.75 17.62
C THR A 6 16.64 -9.98 16.34
N GLU A 7 15.90 -10.23 15.26
CA GLU A 7 16.12 -9.51 13.99
C GLU A 7 15.84 -8.01 14.07
N ILE A 8 14.86 -7.58 14.87
CA ILE A 8 14.52 -6.17 15.09
C ILE A 8 15.47 -5.52 16.14
N SER A 9 16.29 -6.33 16.82
CA SER A 9 17.10 -5.91 17.98
C SER A 9 16.25 -5.27 19.10
N ILE A 10 15.14 -5.92 19.46
CA ILE A 10 14.25 -5.53 20.57
C ILE A 10 13.94 -6.74 21.45
N SER A 11 13.45 -6.51 22.67
CA SER A 11 13.06 -7.61 23.54
C SER A 11 11.80 -8.33 23.02
N PRO A 12 11.68 -9.66 23.21
CA PRO A 12 10.47 -10.41 22.84
C PRO A 12 9.19 -9.86 23.50
N ASN A 13 9.29 -9.33 24.72
CA ASN A 13 8.18 -8.69 25.42
C ASN A 13 7.84 -7.33 24.82
N GLY A 14 8.84 -6.53 24.42
CA GLY A 14 8.61 -5.27 23.72
C GLY A 14 7.89 -5.48 22.38
N LEU A 15 8.26 -6.53 21.64
CA LEU A 15 7.56 -6.92 20.41
C LEU A 15 6.12 -7.36 20.68
N ARG A 16 5.89 -8.17 21.73
CA ARG A 16 4.55 -8.64 22.09
C ARG A 16 3.64 -7.48 22.50
N ASN A 17 4.13 -6.54 23.30
CA ASN A 17 3.36 -5.38 23.72
C ASN A 17 3.00 -4.49 22.53
N PHE A 18 3.93 -4.29 21.59
CA PHE A 18 3.69 -3.55 20.36
C PHE A 18 2.56 -4.18 19.53
N LEU A 19 2.61 -5.50 19.31
CA LEU A 19 1.56 -6.22 18.58
C LEU A 19 0.19 -6.16 19.29
N ASN A 20 0.19 -6.00 20.61
CA ASN A 20 -1.01 -5.80 21.42
C ASN A 20 -1.45 -4.33 21.51
N GLY A 21 -0.84 -3.42 20.72
CA GLY A 21 -1.27 -2.03 20.59
C GLY A 21 -0.49 -1.01 21.42
N SER A 22 0.60 -1.40 22.10
CA SER A 22 1.41 -0.43 22.83
C SER A 22 2.19 0.47 21.86
N VAL A 23 2.15 1.79 22.08
CA VAL A 23 2.92 2.75 21.27
C VAL A 23 4.41 2.66 21.64
N PRO A 24 5.30 2.27 20.71
CA PRO A 24 6.72 2.15 20.98
C PRO A 24 7.40 3.54 20.97
N ARG A 25 8.51 3.67 21.72
CA ARG A 25 9.39 4.86 21.62
C ARG A 25 9.91 5.03 20.20
N SER A 26 10.18 6.27 19.78
CA SER A 26 10.54 6.64 18.40
C SER A 26 11.63 5.76 17.78
N ALA A 27 12.73 5.49 18.50
CA ALA A 27 13.81 4.63 18.02
C ALA A 27 13.37 3.17 17.76
N THR A 28 12.49 2.64 18.61
CA THR A 28 11.91 1.30 18.45
C THR A 28 10.92 1.26 17.29
N ARG A 29 10.13 2.32 17.11
CA ARG A 29 9.22 2.49 15.98
C ARG A 29 9.96 2.44 14.65
N VAL A 30 11.04 3.21 14.51
CA VAL A 30 11.85 3.25 13.28
C VAL A 30 12.47 1.88 12.98
N LYS A 31 12.97 1.17 14.00
CA LYS A 31 13.49 -0.20 13.81
C LYS A 31 12.41 -1.17 13.32
N LEU A 32 11.19 -1.08 13.88
CA LEU A 32 10.05 -1.88 13.48
C LEU A 32 9.62 -1.57 12.03
N GLU A 33 9.49 -0.29 11.68
CA GLU A 33 9.10 0.15 10.33
C GLU A 33 10.13 -0.30 9.27
N ARG A 34 11.43 -0.13 9.56
CA ARG A 34 12.51 -0.62 8.68
C ARG A 34 12.51 -2.13 8.53
N TRP A 35 12.32 -2.86 9.64
CA TRP A 35 12.29 -4.32 9.62
C TRP A 35 11.06 -4.86 8.87
N LEU A 36 9.90 -4.22 9.01
CA LEU A 36 8.70 -4.54 8.23
C LEU A 36 8.92 -4.26 6.73
N ALA A 37 9.52 -3.12 6.39
CA ALA A 37 9.84 -2.77 5.00
C ALA A 37 10.82 -3.76 4.36
N ALA A 38 11.78 -4.27 5.14
CA ALA A 38 12.76 -5.26 4.67
C ALA A 38 12.18 -6.67 4.48
N ARG A 39 11.16 -7.04 5.26
CA ARG A 39 10.47 -8.34 5.15
C ARG A 39 9.34 -8.26 4.13
N GLN A 40 9.68 -8.02 2.87
CA GLN A 40 8.76 -8.18 1.74
C GLN A 40 8.40 -9.66 1.53
N ARG A 41 7.51 -10.18 2.39
CA ARG A 41 6.53 -11.18 1.99
C ARG A 41 5.18 -10.71 2.48
N VAL A 42 4.54 -9.94 1.60
CA VAL A 42 3.12 -9.62 1.69
C VAL A 42 2.37 -10.96 1.59
N SER A 43 2.03 -11.56 2.73
CA SER A 43 1.39 -12.89 2.76
C SER A 43 -0.07 -12.84 2.30
N ARG A 44 -0.64 -11.64 2.19
CA ARG A 44 -2.00 -11.39 1.71
C ARG A 44 -1.98 -10.25 0.71
N PRO A 45 -2.65 -10.39 -0.44
CA PRO A 45 -2.73 -9.31 -1.41
C PRO A 45 -3.26 -8.02 -0.74
N PRO A 46 -2.76 -6.83 -1.14
CA PRO A 46 -3.25 -5.56 -0.64
C PRO A 46 -4.77 -5.46 -0.80
N ASN A 47 -5.45 -4.90 0.20
CA ASN A 47 -6.85 -4.56 0.07
C ASN A 47 -6.98 -3.28 -0.78
N VAL A 48 -7.64 -3.39 -1.93
CA VAL A 48 -7.81 -2.28 -2.89
C VAL A 48 -8.47 -1.07 -2.23
N GLY A 49 -9.48 -1.26 -1.39
CA GLY A 49 -10.15 -0.16 -0.67
C GLY A 49 -9.22 0.57 0.32
N GLN A 50 -8.36 -0.15 1.03
CA GLN A 50 -7.35 0.46 1.91
C GLN A 50 -6.32 1.26 1.11
N LEU A 51 -5.90 0.75 -0.05
CA LEU A 51 -4.98 1.46 -0.93
C LEU A 51 -5.61 2.73 -1.51
N VAL A 52 -6.86 2.66 -1.98
CA VAL A 52 -7.62 3.83 -2.46
C VAL A 52 -7.70 4.90 -1.37
N ARG A 53 -7.98 4.49 -0.12
CA ARG A 53 -8.02 5.41 1.02
C ARG A 53 -6.66 6.08 1.27
N LEU A 54 -5.57 5.31 1.29
CA LEU A 54 -4.21 5.87 1.46
C LEU A 54 -3.84 6.82 0.33
N LEU A 55 -4.23 6.51 -0.91
CA LEU A 55 -4.00 7.40 -2.04
C LEU A 55 -4.75 8.72 -1.88
N ASN A 56 -5.98 8.69 -1.37
CA ASN A 56 -6.72 9.92 -1.05
C ASN A 56 -6.08 10.69 0.10
N GLU A 57 -5.56 10.02 1.13
CA GLU A 57 -4.86 10.65 2.25
C GLU A 57 -3.55 11.33 1.77
N LEU A 58 -2.79 10.69 0.88
CA LEU A 58 -1.57 11.25 0.29
C LEU A 58 -1.85 12.42 -0.65
N ALA A 59 -3.00 12.39 -1.33
CA ALA A 59 -3.42 13.38 -2.31
C ALA A 59 -4.38 14.42 -1.71
N GLY A 60 -4.32 14.68 -0.40
CA GLY A 60 -5.27 15.53 0.32
C GLY A 60 -5.41 16.95 -0.24
N ASP A 61 -4.35 17.46 -0.86
CA ASP A 61 -4.31 18.79 -1.49
C ASP A 61 -4.70 18.78 -2.99
N LEU A 62 -4.97 17.60 -3.56
CA LEU A 62 -5.35 17.44 -4.96
C LEU A 62 -6.87 17.35 -5.10
N SER A 63 -7.39 17.82 -6.23
CA SER A 63 -8.80 17.60 -6.57
C SER A 63 -9.09 16.12 -6.78
N THR A 64 -10.35 15.71 -6.59
CA THR A 64 -10.79 14.31 -6.81
C THR A 64 -10.38 13.75 -8.18
N GLN A 65 -10.39 14.59 -9.22
CA GLN A 65 -9.98 14.21 -10.56
C GLN A 65 -8.46 14.00 -10.67
N GLN A 66 -7.67 14.88 -10.07
CA GLN A 66 -6.21 14.75 -10.02
C GLN A 66 -5.79 13.51 -9.21
N THR A 67 -6.45 13.27 -8.07
CA THR A 67 -6.24 12.07 -7.25
C THR A 67 -6.57 10.79 -8.01
N ALA A 68 -7.68 10.76 -8.76
CA ALA A 68 -8.06 9.62 -9.59
C ALA A 68 -7.09 9.40 -10.76
N ALA A 69 -6.57 10.47 -11.36
CA ALA A 69 -5.56 10.39 -12.42
C ALA A 69 -4.25 9.81 -11.88
N LEU A 70 -3.72 10.37 -10.78
CA LEU A 70 -2.53 9.86 -10.08
C LEU A 70 -2.65 8.38 -9.73
N ALA A 71 -3.79 7.99 -9.16
CA ALA A 71 -4.02 6.61 -8.78
C ALA A 71 -4.12 5.66 -9.99
N GLY A 72 -4.71 6.13 -11.10
CA GLY A 72 -4.71 5.42 -12.37
C GLY A 72 -3.31 5.23 -12.95
N ASP A 73 -2.46 6.25 -12.88
CA ASP A 73 -1.08 6.20 -13.35
C ASP A 73 -0.23 5.24 -12.52
N ILE A 74 -0.39 5.25 -11.18
CA ILE A 74 0.25 4.29 -10.28
C ILE A 74 -0.19 2.85 -10.60
N ALA A 75 -1.49 2.62 -10.82
CA ALA A 75 -2.00 1.30 -11.17
C ALA A 75 -1.44 0.81 -12.52
N GLY A 76 -1.32 1.72 -13.50
CA GLY A 76 -0.68 1.46 -14.80
C GLY A 76 0.80 1.11 -14.68
N LEU A 77 1.55 1.90 -13.90
CA LEU A 77 2.96 1.66 -13.64
C LEU A 77 3.20 0.29 -12.99
N LEU A 78 2.36 -0.10 -12.03
CA LEU A 78 2.44 -1.41 -11.39
C LEU A 78 2.21 -2.54 -12.39
N ALA A 79 1.18 -2.46 -13.23
CA ALA A 79 0.92 -3.48 -14.24
C ALA A 79 2.08 -3.61 -15.25
N ALA A 80 2.57 -2.48 -15.75
CA ALA A 80 3.71 -2.43 -16.67
C ALA A 80 4.98 -3.05 -16.05
N ALA A 81 5.23 -2.84 -14.76
CA ALA A 81 6.38 -3.43 -14.06
C ALA A 81 6.31 -4.97 -13.98
N TYR A 82 5.12 -5.55 -13.83
CA TYR A 82 4.93 -7.01 -13.89
C TYR A 82 5.12 -7.53 -15.32
N GLU A 83 4.51 -6.85 -16.30
CA GLU A 83 4.59 -7.22 -17.72
C GLU A 83 6.03 -7.17 -18.26
N ALA A 84 6.82 -6.16 -17.85
CA ALA A 84 8.23 -6.04 -18.21
C ALA A 84 9.07 -7.26 -17.76
N ARG A 85 8.63 -7.95 -16.70
CA ARG A 85 9.23 -9.19 -16.19
C ARG A 85 8.54 -10.45 -16.74
N ARG A 86 7.64 -10.32 -17.72
CA ARG A 86 6.80 -11.38 -18.27
C ARG A 86 5.95 -12.10 -17.21
N LEU A 87 5.56 -11.37 -16.17
CA LEU A 87 4.66 -11.86 -15.13
C LEU A 87 3.26 -11.28 -15.37
N SER A 88 2.22 -12.07 -15.15
CA SER A 88 0.86 -11.55 -15.16
C SER A 88 0.66 -10.62 -13.95
N PRO A 89 0.10 -9.41 -14.15
CA PRO A 89 -0.23 -8.52 -13.04
C PRO A 89 -1.17 -9.23 -12.03
N PRO A 90 -0.91 -9.13 -10.72
CA PRO A 90 -1.79 -9.72 -9.70
C PRO A 90 -3.22 -9.21 -9.78
N ARG A 91 -4.20 -10.01 -9.33
CA ARG A 91 -5.64 -9.67 -9.38
C ARG A 91 -5.95 -8.30 -8.77
N TRP A 92 -5.34 -7.97 -7.63
CA TRP A 92 -5.56 -6.68 -6.96
C TRP A 92 -5.09 -5.48 -7.81
N VAL A 93 -4.05 -5.64 -8.64
CA VAL A 93 -3.59 -4.61 -9.59
C VAL A 93 -4.61 -4.42 -10.71
N GLN A 94 -5.16 -5.53 -11.21
CA GLN A 94 -6.21 -5.49 -12.24
C GLN A 94 -7.50 -4.85 -11.73
N GLU A 95 -7.87 -5.15 -10.48
CA GLU A 95 -9.01 -4.53 -9.79
C GLU A 95 -8.80 -3.02 -9.59
N LEU A 96 -7.59 -2.61 -9.19
CA LEU A 96 -7.22 -1.20 -9.05
C LEU A 96 -7.32 -0.46 -10.40
N LEU A 97 -6.77 -1.05 -11.46
CA LEU A 97 -6.89 -0.51 -12.82
C LEU A 97 -8.35 -0.37 -13.26
N ARG A 98 -9.19 -1.38 -12.99
CA ARG A 98 -10.62 -1.34 -13.31
C ARG A 98 -11.33 -0.22 -12.54
N HIS A 99 -11.04 -0.08 -11.25
CA HIS A 99 -11.63 0.94 -10.39
C HIS A 99 -11.43 2.36 -10.96
N TYR A 100 -10.20 2.70 -11.38
CA TYR A 100 -9.90 4.03 -11.89
C TYR A 100 -10.24 4.24 -13.38
N ARG A 101 -10.26 3.18 -14.20
CA ARG A 101 -10.76 3.26 -15.59
C ARG A 101 -12.25 3.61 -15.66
N VAL A 102 -13.08 2.95 -14.84
CA VAL A 102 -14.53 3.20 -14.81
C VAL A 102 -14.84 4.64 -14.38
N ARG A 103 -14.07 5.18 -13.43
CA ARG A 103 -14.26 6.54 -12.92
C ARG A 103 -13.90 7.63 -13.93
N ARG A 104 -12.87 7.41 -14.75
CA ARG A 104 -12.50 8.32 -15.86
C ARG A 104 -13.61 8.39 -16.93
N GLY A 105 -14.23 7.26 -17.25
CA GLY A 105 -15.36 7.22 -18.19
C GLY A 105 -16.61 7.96 -17.68
N LYS A 106 -16.92 7.83 -16.39
CA LYS A 106 -18.05 8.54 -15.78
C LYS A 106 -17.82 10.07 -15.72
N ALA A 107 -16.61 10.50 -15.33
CA ALA A 107 -16.26 11.92 -15.29
C ALA A 107 -16.26 12.56 -16.69
N ALA A 108 -15.85 11.84 -17.73
CA ALA A 108 -15.93 12.34 -19.11
C ALA A 108 -17.38 12.43 -19.63
N SER A 109 -18.28 11.57 -19.14
CA SER A 109 -19.67 11.52 -19.57
C SER A 109 -20.60 12.50 -18.84
N GLU A 110 -20.21 13.03 -17.68
CA GLU A 110 -20.95 14.07 -16.93
C GLU A 110 -20.62 15.51 -17.42
N VAL A 111 -19.64 15.66 -18.31
CA VAL A 111 -19.17 16.95 -18.84
C VAL A 111 -19.62 17.16 -20.31
N ALA A 112 -20.37 16.20 -20.88
CA ALA A 112 -20.96 16.26 -22.22
C ALA A 112 -22.47 16.51 -22.15
#